data_AF-A0AAU3K917-F1
#
_entry.id   AF-A0AAU3K917-F1
#
_cell.length_a   1.000
_cell.length_b   1.000
_cell.length_c   1.000
_cell.angle_alpha   90.00
_cell.angle_beta   90.00
_cell.angle_gamma   90.00
#
_symmetry.space_group_name_H-M   'P 1'
#
loop_
_entity.id
_entity.type
_entity.pdbx_description
1 polymer ?
#
loop_
_entity_poly.entity_id
_entity_poly.type
_entity_poly.pdbx_seq_one_letter_code
_entity_poly.pdbx_strand_id
1 'polypeptide(L)'
;MRHVTGRARRARAGLAAVLTWAGLLAGAAGCTSEGVVGVDSVFGKARAPMDVIRVSPDDGSRSVRPDNPLLVRVPSGRLESVKVVRAQDAQESAVPGRISEDGLSWRPDDARLALAARYTVDVVALDAHGRRSARHTTFTTYVPDERFIGYVVPENRSTVGTGMIVSLEFNRGIQNRAAVERAIHVTAEPAVEIRPHWFGDDRVDFRPEEYWAPGTKVTVDLALRDVEGAPGVYGIQYKTFTFTVGRSQVSLVDATAHTMEVRRDGALLATVPITAGAPKSTTYNGKMVVSEMLELTRMNGATVGFKKKDGRGEYDIPDVPHAMRLTTSGTFLHGNYWAPDAFGNTNVSHGCVGLKDVKGGSSDSPAGWFFDRSLVGDVVEVVHSKDKNVAPDNGLGGWNMDWKEWKAGTAVK
;
A
#
# COMPACT_ATOMS: atom_id res chain seq x y z
N MET A 1 1.94 35.05 49.55
CA MET A 1 3.34 34.99 50.02
C MET A 1 4.19 34.39 48.90
N ARG A 2 5.26 35.12 48.50
CA ARG A 2 6.61 34.70 48.04
C ARG A 2 6.78 33.27 47.47
N HIS A 3 7.55 32.94 46.43
CA HIS A 3 8.42 33.56 45.41
C HIS A 3 8.73 32.38 44.44
N VAL A 4 8.56 32.51 43.13
CA VAL A 4 9.62 32.66 42.10
C VAL A 4 10.89 31.79 42.29
N THR A 5 11.12 30.88 41.35
CA THR A 5 12.41 30.62 40.65
C THR A 5 12.07 29.97 39.30
N GLY A 6 12.66 30.27 38.15
CA GLY A 6 13.85 31.04 37.82
C GLY A 6 14.59 30.31 36.69
N ARG A 7 14.42 30.78 35.46
CA ARG A 7 14.97 30.24 34.20
C ARG A 7 16.46 30.60 34.04
N ALA A 8 17.23 29.66 33.51
CA ALA A 8 18.44 29.78 32.68
C ALA A 8 19.61 30.73 33.06
N ARG A 9 20.84 30.20 33.01
CA ARG A 9 21.97 30.86 32.31
C ARG A 9 23.10 29.89 31.96
N ARG A 10 23.63 30.10 30.75
CA ARG A 10 24.86 29.51 30.19
C ARG A 10 26.09 30.00 30.96
N ALA A 11 27.13 29.17 31.05
CA ALA A 11 28.51 29.64 31.11
C ALA A 11 29.46 28.59 30.51
N ARG A 12 30.31 29.04 29.58
CA ARG A 12 31.50 28.34 29.06
C ARG A 12 32.59 28.38 30.11
N ALA A 13 33.40 27.33 30.20
CA ALA A 13 34.80 27.43 30.61
C ALA A 13 35.56 26.20 30.08
N GLY A 14 36.50 26.45 29.17
CA GLY A 14 37.56 25.49 28.87
C GLY A 14 38.67 25.64 29.91
N LEU A 15 39.37 24.55 30.18
CA LEU A 15 40.68 24.59 30.83
C LEU A 15 41.55 23.47 30.26
N ALA A 16 42.83 23.80 30.17
CA ALA A 16 43.89 23.11 29.45
C ALA A 16 44.72 22.18 30.34
N ALA A 17 45.39 21.22 29.67
CA ALA A 17 46.71 20.62 29.96
C ALA A 17 46.89 19.89 31.32
N VAL A 18 47.74 18.88 31.54
CA VAL A 18 49.07 18.49 31.04
C VAL A 18 49.24 16.98 31.34
N LEU A 19 49.95 16.21 30.51
CA LEU A 19 51.12 15.39 30.91
C LEU A 19 51.61 14.48 29.77
N THR A 20 52.74 14.94 29.23
CA THR A 20 53.81 14.30 28.47
C THR A 20 54.13 12.85 28.84
N TRP A 21 54.42 12.01 27.84
CA TRP A 21 55.53 11.06 27.91
C TRP A 21 56.16 10.89 26.52
N ALA A 22 57.35 11.47 26.37
CA ALA A 22 58.27 11.24 25.26
C ALA A 22 59.21 10.09 25.66
N GLY A 23 59.48 9.17 24.73
CA GLY A 23 60.36 8.02 24.97
C GLY A 23 60.90 7.41 23.69
N LEU A 24 61.93 8.06 23.14
CA LEU A 24 63.04 7.56 22.31
C LEU A 24 62.79 6.80 21.00
N LEU A 25 63.14 7.49 19.90
CA LEU A 25 63.69 6.93 18.65
C LEU A 25 65.20 7.24 18.59
N ALA A 26 66.02 6.21 18.45
CA ALA A 26 67.38 6.12 17.87
C ALA A 26 68.02 4.85 18.50
N GLY A 27 68.37 3.80 17.78
CA GLY A 27 69.22 3.76 16.58
C GLY A 27 70.42 2.89 16.96
N ALA A 28 70.43 1.63 16.52
CA ALA A 28 71.60 0.77 16.57
C ALA A 28 71.79 0.13 15.19
N ALA A 29 73.00 0.33 14.67
CA ALA A 29 73.46 -0.02 13.34
C ALA A 29 73.70 -1.53 13.16
N GLY A 30 73.52 -1.96 11.92
CA GLY A 30 74.38 -2.90 11.18
C GLY A 30 74.91 -4.16 11.88
N CYS A 31 74.40 -5.30 11.44
CA CYS A 31 75.24 -6.47 11.17
C CYS A 31 74.96 -6.94 9.73
N THR A 32 75.92 -6.73 8.84
CA THR A 32 76.03 -7.49 7.60
C THR A 32 76.55 -8.89 7.95
N SER A 33 75.78 -9.93 7.64
CA SER A 33 76.30 -11.28 7.44
C SER A 33 75.59 -11.89 6.24
N GLU A 34 76.40 -12.43 5.36
CA GLU A 34 76.09 -13.06 4.08
C GLU A 34 74.97 -14.11 4.14
N GLY A 35 74.25 -14.20 3.02
CA GLY A 35 73.78 -15.47 2.48
C GLY A 35 72.85 -16.31 3.35
N VAL A 36 71.57 -15.95 3.42
CA VAL A 36 70.50 -16.95 3.55
C VAL A 36 69.60 -16.83 2.33
N VAL A 37 69.65 -17.86 1.50
CA VAL A 37 68.77 -18.09 0.35
C VAL A 37 67.32 -17.96 0.83
N GLY A 38 66.55 -17.13 0.11
CA GLY A 38 65.26 -16.63 0.56
C GLY A 38 64.23 -17.71 0.92
N VAL A 39 63.73 -17.62 2.15
CA VAL A 39 62.44 -18.22 2.56
C VAL A 39 61.25 -17.64 1.75
N ASP A 40 61.41 -16.45 1.16
CA ASP A 40 60.44 -15.86 0.22
C ASP A 40 60.35 -16.60 -1.12
N SER A 41 61.36 -17.41 -1.48
CA SER A 41 61.40 -18.18 -2.74
C SER A 41 60.75 -19.56 -2.63
N VAL A 42 60.48 -20.05 -1.41
CA VAL A 42 59.99 -21.43 -1.17
C VAL A 42 58.51 -21.47 -0.81
N PHE A 43 57.95 -20.41 -0.22
CA PHE A 43 56.54 -20.39 0.22
C PHE A 43 55.58 -19.59 -0.67
N GLY A 44 56.10 -18.88 -1.67
CA GLY A 44 55.31 -17.97 -2.52
C GLY A 44 54.72 -16.80 -1.72
N LYS A 45 54.72 -15.59 -2.28
CA LYS A 45 54.06 -14.45 -1.62
C LYS A 45 52.60 -14.82 -1.31
N ALA A 46 52.15 -14.55 -0.09
CA ALA A 46 50.73 -14.60 0.25
C ALA A 46 49.98 -13.71 -0.75
N ARG A 47 49.12 -14.31 -1.56
CA ARG A 47 48.29 -13.56 -2.52
C ARG A 47 47.41 -12.59 -1.76
N ALA A 48 47.19 -11.40 -2.32
CA ALA A 48 46.28 -10.45 -1.71
C ALA A 48 44.87 -11.09 -1.65
N PRO A 49 44.05 -10.81 -0.62
CA PRO A 49 42.70 -11.38 -0.54
C PRO A 49 41.84 -11.16 -1.80
N MET A 50 42.08 -10.09 -2.56
CA MET A 50 41.42 -9.82 -3.85
C MET A 50 41.77 -10.82 -4.96
N ASP A 51 42.95 -11.44 -4.89
CA ASP A 51 43.39 -12.45 -5.85
C ASP A 51 42.77 -13.83 -5.57
N VAL A 52 42.19 -14.01 -4.37
CA VAL A 52 41.62 -15.28 -3.88
C VAL A 52 40.09 -15.24 -3.88
N ILE A 53 39.49 -14.13 -3.46
CA ILE A 53 38.03 -13.98 -3.34
C ILE A 53 37.60 -12.83 -4.26
N ARG A 54 36.70 -13.13 -5.21
CA ARG A 54 36.05 -12.15 -6.08
C ARG A 54 34.62 -11.94 -5.62
N VAL A 55 34.26 -10.71 -5.30
CA VAL A 55 32.88 -10.30 -4.99
C VAL A 55 32.42 -9.35 -6.08
N SER A 56 31.25 -9.61 -6.64
CA SER A 56 30.54 -8.69 -7.52
C SER A 56 29.18 -8.39 -6.90
N PRO A 57 28.76 -7.12 -6.76
CA PRO A 57 29.48 -5.89 -7.10
C PRO A 57 30.79 -5.68 -6.32
N ASP A 58 31.69 -4.85 -6.88
CA ASP A 58 32.99 -4.54 -6.27
C ASP A 58 32.83 -3.68 -5.00
N ASP A 59 33.85 -3.70 -4.15
CA ASP A 59 33.87 -2.91 -2.92
C ASP A 59 33.82 -1.40 -3.19
N GLY A 60 32.97 -0.71 -2.43
CA GLY A 60 32.69 0.70 -2.59
C GLY A 60 31.79 1.05 -3.78
N SER A 61 31.28 0.07 -4.55
CA SER A 61 30.35 0.31 -5.66
C SER A 61 29.13 1.08 -5.19
N ARG A 62 28.68 2.05 -6.00
CA ARG A 62 27.51 2.88 -5.71
C ARG A 62 26.49 2.77 -6.84
N SER A 63 25.23 3.00 -6.50
CA SER A 63 24.12 3.00 -7.47
C SER A 63 24.05 1.70 -8.29
N VAL A 64 24.39 0.57 -7.66
CA VAL A 64 24.30 -0.75 -8.30
C VAL A 64 22.84 -1.01 -8.69
N ARG A 65 22.61 -1.33 -9.98
CA ARG A 65 21.27 -1.61 -10.50
C ARG A 65 20.70 -2.90 -9.89
N PRO A 66 19.37 -3.00 -9.70
CA PRO A 66 18.73 -4.16 -9.07
C PRO A 66 19.01 -5.48 -9.81
N ASP A 67 19.21 -5.44 -11.13
CA ASP A 67 19.44 -6.62 -11.96
C ASP A 67 20.93 -7.03 -12.04
N ASN A 68 21.83 -6.26 -11.41
CA ASN A 68 23.23 -6.66 -11.33
C ASN A 68 23.37 -7.83 -10.35
N PRO A 69 24.06 -8.93 -10.73
CA PRO A 69 24.15 -10.10 -9.88
C PRO A 69 25.04 -9.84 -8.66
N LEU A 70 24.53 -10.20 -7.47
CA LEU A 70 25.39 -10.42 -6.30
C LEU A 70 25.98 -11.82 -6.37
N LEU A 71 27.30 -11.91 -6.43
CA LEU A 71 28.02 -13.14 -6.65
C LEU A 71 29.38 -13.11 -5.96
N VAL A 72 29.64 -14.14 -5.16
CA VAL A 72 30.97 -14.39 -4.59
C VAL A 72 31.57 -15.59 -5.32
N ARG A 73 32.83 -15.48 -5.74
CA ARG A 73 33.57 -16.55 -6.42
C ARG A 73 34.99 -16.67 -5.91
N VAL A 74 35.50 -17.89 -5.85
CA VAL A 74 36.92 -18.17 -5.64
C VAL A 74 37.47 -18.87 -6.89
N PRO A 75 38.56 -18.38 -7.52
CA PRO A 75 39.13 -19.05 -8.71
C PRO A 75 39.72 -20.43 -8.42
N SER A 76 40.11 -20.69 -7.17
CA SER A 76 40.72 -21.94 -6.71
C SER A 76 40.52 -22.12 -5.21
N GLY A 77 40.40 -23.35 -4.74
CA GLY A 77 40.13 -23.66 -3.33
C GLY A 77 38.63 -23.81 -3.07
N ARG A 78 38.10 -23.25 -1.97
CA ARG A 78 36.65 -23.28 -1.67
C ARG A 78 36.22 -22.16 -0.72
N LEU A 79 34.96 -21.74 -0.83
CA LEU A 79 34.30 -20.89 0.13
C LEU A 79 34.03 -21.68 1.42
N GLU A 80 34.38 -21.10 2.56
CA GLU A 80 34.11 -21.65 3.89
C GLU A 80 32.85 -21.02 4.49
N SER A 81 32.71 -19.71 4.38
CA SER A 81 31.51 -18.99 4.84
C SER A 81 31.28 -17.73 4.02
N VAL A 82 30.01 -17.44 3.72
CA VAL A 82 29.57 -16.17 3.14
C VAL A 82 28.41 -15.65 3.97
N LYS A 83 28.59 -14.47 4.56
CA LYS A 83 27.55 -13.75 5.29
C LYS A 83 27.25 -12.46 4.55
N VAL A 84 25.99 -12.29 4.17
CA VAL A 84 25.52 -11.07 3.53
C VAL A 84 24.45 -10.43 4.39
N VAL A 85 24.63 -9.15 4.67
CA VAL A 85 23.66 -8.31 5.39
C VAL A 85 23.23 -7.17 4.46
N ARG A 86 21.92 -6.95 4.39
CA ARG A 86 21.31 -5.79 3.73
C ARG A 86 20.75 -4.86 4.79
N ALA A 87 21.19 -3.60 4.76
CA ALA A 87 20.60 -2.50 5.49
C ALA A 87 19.69 -1.67 4.57
N GLN A 88 18.39 -1.61 4.88
CA GLN A 88 17.37 -0.83 4.15
C GLN A 88 16.37 -0.30 5.19
N ASP A 89 15.89 0.94 5.04
CA ASP A 89 14.92 1.56 5.97
C ASP A 89 15.34 1.51 7.45
N ALA A 90 16.63 1.71 7.73
CA ALA A 90 17.24 1.61 9.07
C ALA A 90 17.09 0.22 9.74
N GLN A 91 16.81 -0.83 8.97
CA GLN A 91 16.75 -2.22 9.42
C GLN A 91 17.83 -3.05 8.73
N GLU A 92 18.50 -3.91 9.49
CA GLU A 92 19.44 -4.90 8.96
C GLU A 92 18.76 -6.26 8.85
N SER A 93 18.92 -6.91 7.70
CA SER A 93 18.40 -8.24 7.43
C SER A 93 19.47 -9.10 6.78
N ALA A 94 19.57 -10.37 7.19
CA ALA A 94 20.44 -11.33 6.51
C ALA A 94 19.87 -11.60 5.10
N VAL A 95 20.76 -11.69 4.12
CA VAL A 95 20.40 -12.07 2.75
C VAL A 95 20.68 -13.56 2.61
N PRO A 96 19.64 -14.41 2.54
CA PRO A 96 19.83 -15.84 2.39
C PRO A 96 20.45 -16.14 1.03
N GLY A 97 21.26 -17.19 0.99
CA GLY A 97 21.91 -17.64 -0.23
C GLY A 97 22.70 -18.92 0.01
N ARG A 98 23.20 -19.50 -1.08
CA ARG A 98 23.80 -20.83 -1.08
C ARG A 98 25.19 -20.81 -1.71
N ILE A 99 26.11 -21.52 -1.08
CA ILE A 99 27.38 -21.92 -1.69
C ILE A 99 27.05 -23.07 -2.67
N SER A 100 27.61 -23.04 -3.88
CA SER A 100 27.47 -24.13 -4.85
C SER A 100 28.11 -25.42 -4.35
N GLU A 101 27.68 -26.57 -4.87
CA GLU A 101 28.18 -27.89 -4.47
C GLU A 101 29.69 -28.04 -4.66
N ASP A 102 30.25 -27.40 -5.70
CA ASP A 102 31.69 -27.35 -5.95
C ASP A 102 32.46 -26.46 -4.96
N GLY A 103 31.77 -25.71 -4.09
CA GLY A 103 32.36 -24.80 -3.12
C GLY A 103 32.95 -23.52 -3.74
N LEU A 104 32.82 -23.29 -5.05
CA LEU A 104 33.53 -22.23 -5.75
C LEU A 104 32.77 -20.92 -5.86
N SER A 105 31.46 -20.94 -5.63
CA SER A 105 30.62 -19.75 -5.75
C SER A 105 29.53 -19.68 -4.70
N TRP A 106 29.06 -18.47 -4.40
CA TRP A 106 27.86 -18.23 -3.60
C TRP A 106 26.95 -17.25 -4.31
N ARG A 107 25.64 -17.51 -4.25
CA ARG A 107 24.60 -16.63 -4.78
C ARG A 107 23.47 -16.45 -3.76
N PRO A 108 22.85 -15.27 -3.70
CA PRO A 108 21.63 -15.08 -2.93
C PRO A 108 20.49 -15.94 -3.50
N ASP A 109 19.51 -16.25 -2.65
CA ASP A 109 18.30 -16.97 -3.06
C ASP A 109 17.42 -16.13 -3.99
N ASP A 110 17.38 -14.81 -3.76
CA ASP A 110 16.80 -13.83 -4.66
C ASP A 110 17.91 -13.19 -5.51
N ALA A 111 17.79 -13.29 -6.83
CA ALA A 111 18.75 -12.73 -7.76
C ALA A 111 18.71 -11.19 -7.81
N ARG A 112 17.58 -10.57 -7.43
CA ARG A 112 17.42 -9.11 -7.47
C ARG A 112 17.96 -8.47 -6.21
N LEU A 113 18.73 -7.40 -6.40
CA LEU A 113 19.16 -6.53 -5.32
C LEU A 113 18.03 -5.57 -4.93
N ALA A 114 17.83 -5.38 -3.63
CA ALA A 114 16.91 -4.40 -3.08
C ALA A 114 17.38 -2.98 -3.41
N LEU A 115 16.46 -2.04 -3.60
CA LEU A 115 16.79 -0.66 -3.94
C LEU A 115 17.07 0.17 -2.69
N ALA A 116 17.79 1.29 -2.85
CA ALA A 116 18.14 2.20 -1.77
C ALA A 116 18.70 1.50 -0.51
N ALA A 117 19.49 0.46 -0.73
CA ALA A 117 20.02 -0.40 0.31
C ALA A 117 21.55 -0.36 0.32
N ARG A 118 22.13 -0.65 1.48
CA ARG A 118 23.55 -0.95 1.64
C ARG A 118 23.71 -2.44 1.89
N TYR A 119 24.58 -3.08 1.13
CA TYR A 119 24.95 -4.47 1.33
C TYR A 119 26.34 -4.55 1.95
N THR A 120 26.51 -5.46 2.90
CA THR A 120 27.77 -5.84 3.51
C THR A 120 27.97 -7.33 3.30
N VAL A 121 29.10 -7.71 2.72
CA VAL A 121 29.45 -9.07 2.33
C VAL A 121 30.75 -9.44 3.03
N ASP A 122 30.66 -10.38 3.97
CA ASP A 122 31.80 -10.96 4.68
C ASP A 122 32.04 -12.38 4.17
N VAL A 123 33.22 -12.62 3.63
CA VAL A 123 33.60 -13.90 3.02
C VAL A 123 34.82 -14.46 3.71
N VAL A 124 34.81 -15.76 3.98
CA VAL A 124 36.00 -16.55 4.33
C VAL A 124 36.13 -17.68 3.33
N ALA A 125 37.33 -17.85 2.79
CA ALA A 125 37.66 -18.88 1.82
C ALA A 125 39.01 -19.52 2.14
N LEU A 126 39.20 -20.72 1.62
CA LEU A 126 40.48 -21.43 1.58
C LEU A 126 41.01 -21.40 0.15
N ASP A 127 42.30 -21.10 -0.03
CA ASP A 127 42.95 -21.26 -1.33
C ASP A 127 43.25 -22.75 -1.64
N ALA A 128 43.83 -23.01 -2.81
CA ALA A 128 44.21 -24.38 -3.22
C ALA A 128 45.23 -25.07 -2.29
N HIS A 129 45.94 -24.30 -1.46
CA HIS A 129 46.93 -24.79 -0.50
C HIS A 129 46.36 -24.88 0.92
N GLY A 130 45.05 -24.67 1.10
CA GLY A 130 44.38 -24.71 2.40
C GLY A 130 44.63 -23.48 3.28
N ARG A 131 45.13 -22.38 2.74
CA ARG A 131 45.34 -21.14 3.50
C ARG A 131 44.06 -20.32 3.54
N ARG A 132 43.65 -19.88 4.74
CA ARG A 132 42.45 -19.05 4.94
C ARG A 132 42.69 -17.61 4.49
N SER A 133 41.72 -17.06 3.78
CA SER A 133 41.65 -15.66 3.39
C SER A 133 40.26 -15.12 3.72
N ALA A 134 40.20 -13.86 4.15
CA ALA A 134 38.93 -13.17 4.43
C ALA A 134 38.81 -11.92 3.55
N ARG A 135 37.59 -11.61 3.11
CA ARG A 135 37.28 -10.40 2.35
C ARG A 135 36.00 -9.78 2.90
N HIS A 136 36.08 -8.48 3.18
CA HIS A 136 34.95 -7.62 3.49
C HIS A 136 34.63 -6.78 2.26
N THR A 137 33.36 -6.61 1.93
CA THR A 137 32.93 -5.81 0.78
C THR A 137 31.61 -5.11 1.10
N THR A 138 31.56 -3.81 0.84
CA THR A 138 30.35 -3.01 0.95
C THR A 138 29.99 -2.42 -0.41
N PHE A 139 28.70 -2.40 -0.76
CA PHE A 139 28.21 -1.60 -1.88
C PHE A 139 26.83 -1.01 -1.58
N THR A 140 26.44 0.02 -2.33
CA THR A 140 25.09 0.60 -2.27
C THR A 140 24.36 0.43 -3.59
N THR A 141 23.06 0.18 -3.49
CA THR A 141 22.19 -0.02 -4.66
C THR A 141 21.57 1.29 -5.12
N TYR A 142 21.02 1.26 -6.34
CA TYR A 142 20.31 2.36 -6.95
C TYR A 142 19.21 2.91 -6.02
N VAL A 143 19.16 4.23 -5.87
CA VAL A 143 18.11 4.96 -5.14
C VAL A 143 17.18 5.58 -6.19
N PRO A 144 15.93 5.09 -6.32
CA PRO A 144 14.94 5.72 -7.17
C PRO A 144 14.63 7.14 -6.74
N ASP A 145 14.56 8.05 -7.72
CA ASP A 145 14.18 9.44 -7.53
C ASP A 145 12.66 9.58 -7.31
N GLU A 146 11.88 8.69 -7.93
CA GLU A 146 10.43 8.70 -7.85
C GLU A 146 9.88 7.41 -7.23
N ARG A 147 8.84 7.60 -6.41
CA ARG A 147 8.14 6.53 -5.72
C ARG A 147 6.63 6.63 -5.92
N PHE A 148 5.95 5.48 -5.91
CA PHE A 148 4.49 5.41 -5.86
C PHE A 148 3.99 4.65 -4.62
N ILE A 149 2.76 4.96 -4.24
CA ILE A 149 1.97 4.24 -3.23
C ILE A 149 0.57 4.02 -3.76
N GLY A 150 -0.08 2.94 -3.32
CA GLY A 150 -1.51 2.71 -3.42
C GLY A 150 -2.21 3.03 -2.10
N TYR A 151 -3.24 3.87 -2.17
CA TYR A 151 -4.25 4.03 -1.13
C TYR A 151 -5.21 2.87 -1.25
N VAL A 152 -5.32 2.07 -0.20
CA VAL A 152 -6.09 0.82 -0.21
C VAL A 152 -7.32 0.95 0.68
N VAL A 153 -8.46 0.49 0.17
CA VAL A 153 -9.68 0.25 0.93
C VAL A 153 -10.12 -1.21 0.74
N PRO A 154 -10.69 -1.88 1.76
CA PRO A 154 -10.93 -1.37 3.12
C PRO A 154 -9.67 -1.34 4.00
N GLU A 155 -9.80 -0.76 5.20
CA GLU A 155 -8.71 -0.66 6.17
C GLU A 155 -8.44 -1.96 6.94
N ASN A 156 -7.24 -2.07 7.51
CA ASN A 156 -6.84 -3.19 8.34
C ASN A 156 -7.75 -3.37 9.56
N ARG A 157 -8.20 -4.61 9.79
CA ARG A 157 -9.08 -5.06 10.88
C ARG A 157 -10.49 -4.45 10.86
N SER A 158 -10.89 -3.82 9.76
CA SER A 158 -12.27 -3.36 9.57
C SER A 158 -13.24 -4.54 9.41
N THR A 159 -14.52 -4.29 9.70
CA THR A 159 -15.64 -5.16 9.32
C THR A 159 -16.48 -4.44 8.28
N VAL A 160 -16.74 -5.09 7.16
CA VAL A 160 -17.38 -4.48 5.97
C VAL A 160 -18.59 -5.28 5.51
N GLY A 161 -19.48 -4.66 4.74
CA GLY A 161 -20.59 -5.35 4.08
C GLY A 161 -20.14 -6.27 2.93
N THR A 162 -21.06 -7.12 2.47
CA THR A 162 -20.80 -8.17 1.47
C THR A 162 -20.50 -7.65 0.05
N GLY A 163 -20.80 -6.38 -0.22
CA GLY A 163 -20.49 -5.72 -1.49
C GLY A 163 -19.10 -5.08 -1.54
N MET A 164 -18.30 -5.14 -0.47
CA MET A 164 -17.00 -4.46 -0.44
C MET A 164 -16.08 -4.90 -1.58
N ILE A 165 -15.52 -3.96 -2.32
CA ILE A 165 -14.48 -4.21 -3.33
C ILE A 165 -13.15 -3.77 -2.72
N VAL A 166 -12.12 -4.60 -2.83
CA VAL A 166 -10.76 -4.18 -2.43
C VAL A 166 -10.23 -3.28 -3.54
N SER A 167 -10.10 -1.99 -3.27
CA SER A 167 -9.68 -1.00 -4.27
C SER A 167 -8.33 -0.40 -3.88
N LEU A 168 -7.44 -0.29 -4.86
CA LEU A 168 -6.15 0.36 -4.74
C LEU A 168 -6.05 1.50 -5.75
N GLU A 169 -6.01 2.72 -5.24
CA GLU A 169 -5.80 3.94 -6.03
C GLU A 169 -4.37 4.43 -5.83
N PHE A 170 -3.61 4.53 -6.92
CA PHE A 170 -2.21 4.92 -6.92
C PHE A 170 -2.08 6.44 -7.04
N ASN A 171 -1.10 7.00 -6.33
CA ASN A 171 -0.81 8.44 -6.42
C ASN A 171 -0.16 8.86 -7.75
N ARG A 172 0.09 7.91 -8.66
CA ARG A 172 0.77 8.06 -9.95
C ARG A 172 0.25 7.01 -10.93
N GLY A 173 0.22 7.34 -12.21
CA GLY A 173 -0.11 6.38 -13.27
C GLY A 173 0.89 5.22 -13.34
N ILE A 174 0.36 4.01 -13.47
CA ILE A 174 1.09 2.76 -13.54
C ILE A 174 1.14 2.29 -15.00
N GLN A 175 2.34 2.28 -15.58
CA GLN A 175 2.58 1.78 -16.93
C GLN A 175 2.80 0.26 -16.93
N ASN A 176 3.53 -0.27 -15.95
CA ASN A 176 3.82 -1.68 -15.78
C ASN A 176 2.79 -2.38 -14.88
N ARG A 177 1.52 -2.29 -15.31
CA ARG A 177 0.36 -2.81 -14.55
C ARG A 177 0.49 -4.29 -14.21
N ALA A 178 1.05 -5.10 -15.11
CA ALA A 178 1.23 -6.53 -14.88
C ALA A 178 2.23 -6.82 -13.75
N ALA A 179 3.29 -6.02 -13.59
CA ALA A 179 4.23 -6.20 -12.47
C ALA A 179 3.60 -5.77 -11.14
N VAL A 180 2.88 -4.64 -11.14
CA VAL A 180 2.17 -4.14 -9.95
C VAL A 180 1.06 -5.09 -9.52
N GLU A 181 0.26 -5.58 -10.46
CA GLU A 181 -0.83 -6.54 -10.19
C GLU A 181 -0.31 -7.85 -9.62
N ARG A 182 0.78 -8.42 -10.17
CA ARG A 182 1.41 -9.63 -9.61
C ARG A 182 1.94 -9.46 -8.19
N ALA A 183 2.25 -8.22 -7.80
CA ALA A 183 2.74 -7.89 -6.47
C ALA A 183 1.62 -7.59 -5.46
N ILE A 184 0.36 -7.73 -5.87
CA ILE A 184 -0.80 -7.59 -5.00
C ILE A 184 -1.51 -8.93 -4.93
N HIS A 185 -1.64 -9.47 -3.72
CA HIS A 185 -2.36 -10.72 -3.49
C HIS A 185 -3.57 -10.47 -2.60
N VAL A 186 -4.75 -10.82 -3.10
CA VAL A 186 -6.00 -10.78 -2.34
C VAL A 186 -6.50 -12.21 -2.22
N THR A 187 -6.54 -12.72 -0.99
CA THR A 187 -6.96 -14.09 -0.67
C THR A 187 -8.09 -14.08 0.33
N ALA A 188 -8.91 -15.13 0.35
CA ALA A 188 -10.06 -15.22 1.23
C ALA A 188 -10.19 -16.60 1.88
N GLU A 189 -10.79 -16.61 3.07
CA GLU A 189 -11.20 -17.80 3.82
C GLU A 189 -12.69 -17.66 4.19
N PRO A 190 -13.60 -18.52 3.69
CA PRO A 190 -13.37 -19.61 2.73
C PRO A 190 -12.83 -19.13 1.37
N ALA A 191 -12.12 -20.01 0.68
CA ALA A 191 -11.51 -19.69 -0.62
C ALA A 191 -12.57 -19.42 -1.69
N VAL A 192 -12.39 -18.32 -2.42
CA VAL A 192 -13.19 -17.94 -3.60
C VAL A 192 -12.27 -17.35 -4.66
N GLU A 193 -12.62 -17.50 -5.93
CA GLU A 193 -11.89 -16.85 -7.02
C GLU A 193 -12.02 -15.33 -6.91
N ILE A 194 -10.90 -14.62 -6.81
CA ILE A 194 -10.83 -13.16 -6.76
C ILE A 194 -10.04 -12.70 -7.98
N ARG A 195 -10.56 -11.70 -8.69
CA ARG A 195 -9.93 -11.20 -9.92
C ARG A 195 -9.72 -9.69 -9.87
N PRO A 196 -8.57 -9.19 -10.34
CA PRO A 196 -8.32 -7.77 -10.51
C PRO A 196 -9.04 -7.22 -11.74
N HIS A 197 -9.36 -5.94 -11.69
CA HIS A 197 -9.78 -5.13 -12.83
C HIS A 197 -9.14 -3.74 -12.74
N TRP A 198 -8.44 -3.32 -13.78
CA TRP A 198 -7.88 -1.98 -13.87
C TRP A 198 -8.89 -0.98 -14.41
N PHE A 199 -9.08 0.11 -13.67
CA PHE A 199 -9.76 1.30 -14.14
C PHE A 199 -8.70 2.36 -14.42
N GLY A 200 -8.55 2.75 -15.69
CA GLY A 200 -7.48 3.64 -16.10
C GLY A 200 -6.08 3.03 -15.90
N ASP A 201 -5.12 3.88 -15.56
CA ASP A 201 -3.74 3.51 -15.25
C ASP A 201 -3.40 3.66 -13.75
N ASP A 202 -4.33 4.14 -12.93
CA ASP A 202 -4.08 4.53 -11.55
C ASP A 202 -4.99 3.81 -10.53
N ARG A 203 -5.97 3.00 -10.95
CA ARG A 203 -6.78 2.21 -10.00
C ARG A 203 -6.90 0.75 -10.42
N VAL A 204 -6.72 -0.14 -9.44
CA VAL A 204 -7.01 -1.58 -9.58
C VAL A 204 -7.93 -2.04 -8.46
N ASP A 205 -9.00 -2.74 -8.85
CA ASP A 205 -10.02 -3.24 -7.94
C ASP A 205 -10.03 -4.77 -7.96
N PHE A 206 -10.30 -5.41 -6.82
CA PHE A 206 -10.38 -6.85 -6.67
C PHE A 206 -11.72 -7.24 -6.04
N ARG A 207 -12.41 -8.19 -6.70
CA ARG A 207 -13.62 -8.81 -6.15
C ARG A 207 -13.80 -10.25 -6.67
N PRO A 208 -14.60 -11.07 -5.98
CA PRO A 208 -15.16 -12.29 -6.52
C PRO A 208 -16.30 -12.02 -7.53
N GLU A 209 -16.74 -13.08 -8.20
CA GLU A 209 -17.83 -13.02 -9.18
C GLU A 209 -19.14 -12.51 -8.54
N GLU A 210 -19.50 -13.12 -7.42
CA GLU A 210 -20.67 -12.79 -6.60
C GLU A 210 -20.27 -12.05 -5.32
N TYR A 211 -21.23 -11.48 -4.59
CA TYR A 211 -20.95 -10.86 -3.30
C TYR A 211 -20.25 -11.81 -2.33
N TRP A 212 -19.42 -11.24 -1.45
CA TRP A 212 -18.71 -12.01 -0.45
C TRP A 212 -19.69 -12.75 0.47
N ALA A 213 -19.37 -13.98 0.83
CA ALA A 213 -20.12 -14.71 1.85
C ALA A 213 -19.91 -14.06 3.23
N PRO A 214 -20.96 -13.88 4.05
CA PRO A 214 -20.81 -13.40 5.43
C PRO A 214 -19.82 -14.23 6.24
N GLY A 215 -19.00 -13.56 7.04
CA GLY A 215 -17.94 -14.18 7.84
C GLY A 215 -16.62 -14.44 7.10
N THR A 216 -16.56 -14.17 5.78
CA THR A 216 -15.32 -14.31 5.00
C THR A 216 -14.22 -13.43 5.57
N LYS A 217 -13.05 -14.00 5.81
CA LYS A 217 -11.83 -13.27 6.18
C LYS A 217 -11.01 -13.03 4.92
N VAL A 218 -10.70 -11.78 4.61
CA VAL A 218 -9.96 -11.41 3.40
C VAL A 218 -8.60 -10.83 3.79
N THR A 219 -7.52 -11.42 3.27
CA THR A 219 -6.16 -10.97 3.46
C THR A 219 -5.68 -10.28 2.20
N VAL A 220 -5.08 -9.09 2.38
CA VAL A 220 -4.48 -8.29 1.30
C VAL A 220 -2.99 -8.15 1.59
N ASP A 221 -2.18 -8.69 0.69
CA ASP A 221 -0.74 -8.59 0.68
C ASP A 221 -0.29 -7.61 -0.41
N LEU A 222 0.40 -6.55 -0.01
CA LEU A 222 1.00 -5.57 -0.91
C LEU A 222 2.51 -5.75 -0.89
N ALA A 223 3.04 -6.48 -1.86
CA ALA A 223 4.46 -6.69 -2.09
C ALA A 223 5.03 -5.67 -3.11
N LEU A 224 4.59 -4.42 -3.04
CA LEU A 224 4.90 -3.37 -4.03
C LEU A 224 6.31 -2.79 -3.89
N ARG A 225 7.01 -3.05 -2.79
CA ARG A 225 8.35 -2.55 -2.54
C ARG A 225 9.30 -3.02 -3.64
N ASP A 226 10.01 -2.07 -4.23
CA ASP A 226 10.98 -2.27 -5.30
C ASP A 226 10.40 -2.87 -6.59
N VAL A 227 9.07 -2.89 -6.71
CA VAL A 227 8.34 -3.15 -7.97
C VAL A 227 8.30 -1.88 -8.79
N GLU A 228 8.74 -1.97 -10.05
CA GLU A 228 8.72 -0.85 -10.97
C GLU A 228 7.33 -0.71 -11.61
N GLY A 229 6.62 0.37 -11.26
CA GLY A 229 5.27 0.66 -11.77
C GLY A 229 5.28 1.50 -13.04
N ALA A 230 6.33 2.28 -13.26
CA ALA A 230 6.63 3.02 -14.50
C ALA A 230 8.16 3.19 -14.59
N PRO A 231 8.74 3.53 -15.76
CA PRO A 231 10.19 3.66 -15.91
C PRO A 231 10.80 4.57 -14.83
N GLY A 232 11.65 4.00 -13.95
CA GLY A 232 12.29 4.75 -12.86
C GLY A 232 11.41 5.00 -11.62
N VAL A 233 10.14 4.59 -11.62
CA VAL A 233 9.18 4.83 -10.53
C VAL A 233 8.88 3.51 -9.81
N TYR A 234 9.24 3.45 -8.53
CA TYR A 234 9.19 2.21 -7.75
C TYR A 234 8.25 2.31 -6.55
N GLY A 235 7.57 1.20 -6.25
CA GLY A 235 6.73 1.12 -5.07
C GLY A 235 7.57 1.07 -3.79
N ILE A 236 6.99 1.50 -2.68
CA ILE A 236 7.64 1.48 -1.35
C ILE A 236 6.89 0.60 -0.34
N GLN A 237 5.63 0.29 -0.61
CA GLN A 237 4.76 -0.43 0.32
C GLN A 237 5.10 -1.92 0.33
N TYR A 238 5.37 -2.42 1.53
CA TYR A 238 5.43 -3.84 1.84
C TYR A 238 4.59 -4.06 3.09
N LYS A 239 3.34 -4.50 2.92
CA LYS A 239 2.41 -4.67 4.04
C LYS A 239 1.39 -5.77 3.77
N THR A 240 1.07 -6.52 4.80
CA THR A 240 -0.03 -7.50 4.80
C THR A 240 -1.05 -7.06 5.83
N PHE A 241 -2.33 -7.08 5.47
CA PHE A 241 -3.41 -6.77 6.39
C PHE A 241 -4.62 -7.65 6.12
N THR A 242 -5.62 -7.60 7.00
CA THR A 242 -6.81 -8.43 6.88
C THR A 242 -8.04 -7.68 7.34
N PHE A 243 -9.17 -7.94 6.72
CA PHE A 243 -10.49 -7.46 7.13
C PHE A 243 -11.50 -8.60 7.15
N THR A 244 -12.66 -8.35 7.76
CA THR A 244 -13.73 -9.34 7.88
C THR A 244 -14.96 -8.86 7.15
N VAL A 245 -15.57 -9.75 6.36
CA VAL A 245 -16.90 -9.54 5.78
C VAL A 245 -17.94 -9.85 6.83
N GLY A 246 -18.76 -8.86 7.16
CA GLY A 246 -19.84 -8.96 8.13
C GLY A 246 -21.11 -9.58 7.54
N ARG A 247 -22.27 -9.11 8.02
CA ARG A 247 -23.60 -9.54 7.57
C ARG A 247 -23.89 -9.09 6.13
N SER A 248 -24.85 -9.75 5.48
CA SER A 248 -25.37 -9.29 4.19
C SER A 248 -26.46 -8.23 4.40
N GLN A 249 -26.33 -7.09 3.74
CA GLN A 249 -27.39 -6.08 3.67
C GLN A 249 -27.43 -5.46 2.28
N VAL A 250 -28.61 -5.57 1.64
CA VAL A 250 -28.91 -4.96 0.35
C VAL A 250 -30.15 -4.11 0.51
N SER A 251 -30.06 -2.84 0.10
CA SER A 251 -31.17 -1.90 0.18
C SER A 251 -31.64 -1.54 -1.22
N LEU A 252 -32.83 -2.01 -1.60
CA LEU A 252 -33.42 -1.76 -2.91
C LEU A 252 -34.23 -0.47 -2.88
N VAL A 253 -33.74 0.56 -3.55
CA VAL A 253 -34.41 1.84 -3.76
C VAL A 253 -35.19 1.77 -5.06
N ASP A 254 -36.50 1.94 -4.98
CA ASP A 254 -37.35 2.17 -6.15
C ASP A 254 -37.63 3.67 -6.27
N ALA A 255 -37.02 4.30 -7.29
CA ALA A 255 -37.13 5.74 -7.49
C ALA A 255 -38.53 6.17 -7.96
N THR A 256 -39.32 5.26 -8.54
CA THR A 256 -40.70 5.55 -8.98
C THR A 256 -41.71 5.32 -7.85
N ALA A 257 -41.52 4.27 -7.05
CA ALA A 257 -42.38 3.99 -5.89
C ALA A 257 -42.04 4.86 -4.67
N HIS A 258 -40.90 5.57 -4.69
CA HIS A 258 -40.41 6.42 -3.60
C HIS A 258 -40.18 5.64 -2.29
N THR A 259 -39.73 4.39 -2.41
CA THR A 259 -39.48 3.49 -1.27
C THR A 259 -38.09 2.87 -1.33
N MET A 260 -37.56 2.51 -0.17
CA MET A 260 -36.38 1.67 -0.02
C MET A 260 -36.71 0.44 0.83
N GLU A 261 -36.55 -0.75 0.26
CA GLU A 261 -36.60 -2.01 0.99
C GLU A 261 -35.22 -2.34 1.54
N VAL A 262 -35.07 -2.34 2.87
CA VAL A 262 -33.84 -2.76 3.54
C VAL A 262 -33.92 -4.26 3.80
N ARG A 263 -33.09 -5.05 3.12
CA ARG A 263 -33.05 -6.50 3.27
C ARG A 263 -31.75 -6.92 3.94
N ARG A 264 -31.86 -7.72 4.99
CA ARG A 264 -30.74 -8.28 5.73
C ARG A 264 -30.80 -9.80 5.65
N ASP A 265 -29.71 -10.40 5.20
CA ASP A 265 -29.63 -11.85 4.97
C ASP A 265 -30.81 -12.38 4.11
N GLY A 266 -31.23 -11.58 3.13
CA GLY A 266 -32.36 -11.85 2.22
C GLY A 266 -33.75 -11.52 2.78
N ALA A 267 -33.92 -11.38 4.09
CA ALA A 267 -35.19 -11.05 4.72
C ALA A 267 -35.47 -9.54 4.70
N LEU A 268 -36.72 -9.15 4.43
CA LEU A 268 -37.16 -7.76 4.52
C LEU A 268 -37.17 -7.31 5.99
N LEU A 269 -36.33 -6.33 6.32
CA LEU A 269 -36.23 -5.77 7.66
C LEU A 269 -37.15 -4.54 7.83
N ALA A 270 -37.18 -3.68 6.82
CA ALA A 270 -38.01 -2.48 6.81
C ALA A 270 -38.25 -1.98 5.38
N THR A 271 -39.33 -1.22 5.22
CA THR A 271 -39.57 -0.39 4.03
C THR A 271 -39.59 1.06 4.48
N VAL A 272 -38.70 1.87 3.92
CA VAL A 272 -38.47 3.26 4.32
C VAL A 272 -38.91 4.18 3.18
N PRO A 273 -39.76 5.20 3.43
CA PRO A 273 -40.06 6.22 2.43
C PRO A 273 -38.82 7.04 2.08
N ILE A 274 -38.59 7.28 0.80
CA ILE A 274 -37.42 8.01 0.30
C ILE A 274 -37.82 9.17 -0.61
N THR A 275 -36.87 10.05 -0.89
CA THR A 275 -36.90 10.94 -2.06
C THR A 275 -35.63 10.73 -2.88
N ALA A 276 -35.74 10.62 -4.20
CA ALA A 276 -34.61 10.45 -5.11
C ALA A 276 -34.37 11.72 -5.96
N GLY A 277 -33.55 11.61 -7.00
CA GLY A 277 -33.20 12.68 -7.93
C GLY A 277 -34.38 13.22 -8.72
N ALA A 278 -34.53 14.54 -8.74
CA ALA A 278 -35.55 15.24 -9.51
C ALA A 278 -35.38 14.99 -11.03
N PRO A 279 -36.40 15.28 -11.88
CA PRO A 279 -36.34 14.98 -13.32
C PRO A 279 -35.17 15.59 -14.11
N LYS A 280 -34.52 16.64 -13.59
CA LYS A 280 -33.36 17.29 -14.21
C LYS A 280 -32.00 16.85 -13.63
N SER A 281 -32.04 16.01 -12.60
CA SER A 281 -30.89 15.58 -11.79
C SER A 281 -31.22 14.23 -11.17
N THR A 282 -31.51 13.27 -12.04
CA THR A 282 -31.99 11.94 -11.70
C THR A 282 -30.92 11.15 -10.94
N THR A 283 -31.35 10.17 -10.14
CA THR A 283 -30.42 9.26 -9.44
C THR A 283 -29.99 8.15 -10.39
N TYR A 284 -28.72 7.75 -10.40
CA TYR A 284 -28.28 6.59 -11.19
C TYR A 284 -29.05 5.32 -10.82
N ASN A 285 -29.33 4.48 -11.81
CA ASN A 285 -29.73 3.10 -11.56
C ASN A 285 -28.50 2.21 -11.24
N GLY A 286 -28.75 1.00 -10.73
CA GLY A 286 -27.73 -0.02 -10.51
C GLY A 286 -27.25 -0.13 -9.06
N LYS A 287 -26.23 -0.97 -8.86
CA LYS A 287 -25.69 -1.34 -7.56
C LYS A 287 -24.59 -0.38 -7.15
N MET A 288 -24.76 0.31 -6.03
CA MET A 288 -23.77 1.21 -5.46
C MET A 288 -23.39 0.72 -4.07
N VAL A 289 -22.09 0.63 -3.80
CA VAL A 289 -21.56 0.14 -2.53
C VAL A 289 -21.24 1.34 -1.64
N VAL A 290 -21.66 1.28 -0.38
CA VAL A 290 -21.32 2.30 0.63
C VAL A 290 -19.80 2.35 0.81
N SER A 291 -19.16 3.43 0.38
CA SER A 291 -17.70 3.58 0.47
C SER A 291 -17.26 4.35 1.71
N GLU A 292 -18.14 5.18 2.27
CA GLU A 292 -17.85 6.08 3.38
C GLU A 292 -19.15 6.33 4.16
N MET A 293 -19.05 6.42 5.49
CA MET A 293 -20.16 6.77 6.38
C MET A 293 -19.74 7.96 7.25
N LEU A 294 -20.54 9.03 7.23
CA LEU A 294 -20.29 10.28 7.91
C LEU A 294 -21.52 10.67 8.73
N GLU A 295 -21.37 10.77 10.06
CA GLU A 295 -22.48 11.21 10.94
C GLU A 295 -23.00 12.59 10.55
N LEU A 296 -22.10 13.48 10.12
CA LEU A 296 -22.43 14.82 9.64
C LEU A 296 -21.39 15.27 8.61
N THR A 297 -21.85 15.85 7.50
CA THR A 297 -20.95 16.39 6.46
C THR A 297 -21.54 17.59 5.75
N ARG A 298 -20.67 18.41 5.15
CA ARG A 298 -21.08 19.48 4.23
C ARG A 298 -21.13 18.95 2.81
N MET A 299 -22.28 19.07 2.17
CA MET A 299 -22.45 18.72 0.76
C MET A 299 -22.54 19.98 -0.10
N ASN A 300 -21.54 20.18 -0.96
CA ASN A 300 -21.46 21.33 -1.86
C ASN A 300 -21.49 20.86 -3.32
N GLY A 301 -22.53 21.23 -4.06
CA GLY A 301 -22.70 20.81 -5.46
C GLY A 301 -21.55 21.22 -6.39
N ALA A 302 -20.82 22.29 -6.05
CA ALA A 302 -19.68 22.71 -6.85
C ALA A 302 -18.53 21.69 -6.87
N THR A 303 -18.39 20.85 -5.83
CA THR A 303 -17.32 19.83 -5.77
C THR A 303 -17.58 18.65 -6.70
N VAL A 304 -18.82 18.50 -7.17
CA VAL A 304 -19.29 17.39 -8.00
C VAL A 304 -19.89 17.87 -9.34
N GLY A 305 -19.62 19.12 -9.72
CA GLY A 305 -19.96 19.66 -11.03
C GLY A 305 -21.32 20.35 -11.14
N PHE A 306 -22.15 20.36 -10.10
CA PHE A 306 -23.39 21.15 -10.05
C PHE A 306 -23.07 22.61 -9.73
N LYS A 307 -22.51 23.33 -10.71
CA LYS A 307 -22.13 24.75 -10.60
C LYS A 307 -23.10 25.66 -11.34
N LYS A 308 -23.48 26.74 -10.68
CA LYS A 308 -24.11 27.91 -11.29
C LYS A 308 -23.07 28.68 -12.12
N LYS A 309 -23.55 29.61 -12.96
CA LYS A 309 -22.70 30.48 -13.80
C LYS A 309 -21.69 31.33 -13.01
N ASP A 310 -21.98 31.60 -11.74
CA ASP A 310 -21.11 32.35 -10.83
C ASP A 310 -20.07 31.46 -10.11
N GLY A 311 -20.00 30.17 -10.46
CA GLY A 311 -19.08 29.19 -9.89
C GLY A 311 -19.54 28.57 -8.56
N ARG A 312 -20.62 29.06 -7.94
CA ARG A 312 -21.17 28.47 -6.69
C ARG A 312 -21.96 27.20 -6.99
N GLY A 313 -22.09 26.32 -6.00
CA GLY A 313 -22.89 25.12 -6.10
C GLY A 313 -24.38 25.41 -6.30
N GLU A 314 -25.10 24.54 -7.01
CA GLU A 314 -26.57 24.55 -7.05
C GLU A 314 -27.16 24.38 -5.65
N TYR A 315 -26.48 23.59 -4.82
CA TYR A 315 -26.69 23.43 -3.38
C TYR A 315 -25.37 23.56 -2.61
N ASP A 316 -25.47 23.97 -1.35
CA ASP A 316 -24.37 24.01 -0.38
C ASP A 316 -24.97 23.88 1.02
N ILE A 317 -25.07 22.63 1.49
CA ILE A 317 -25.74 22.30 2.75
C ILE A 317 -24.66 21.97 3.78
N PRO A 318 -24.52 22.77 4.86
CA PRO A 318 -23.38 22.69 5.76
C PRO A 318 -23.40 21.48 6.71
N ASP A 319 -24.57 20.90 6.95
CA ASP A 319 -24.85 19.99 8.05
C ASP A 319 -25.78 18.83 7.62
N VAL A 320 -25.43 18.11 6.56
CA VAL A 320 -26.15 16.92 6.11
C VAL A 320 -25.86 15.75 7.06
N PRO A 321 -26.85 15.24 7.82
CA PRO A 321 -26.64 14.15 8.76
C PRO A 321 -26.67 12.77 8.08
N HIS A 322 -26.08 11.78 8.75
CA HIS A 322 -26.17 10.36 8.40
C HIS A 322 -25.84 10.06 6.93
N ALA A 323 -24.79 10.69 6.42
CA ALA A 323 -24.44 10.66 5.01
C ALA A 323 -23.58 9.43 4.69
N MET A 324 -24.03 8.66 3.71
CA MET A 324 -23.33 7.48 3.19
C MET A 324 -23.00 7.68 1.72
N ARG A 325 -21.71 7.69 1.40
CA ARG A 325 -21.24 7.90 0.04
C ARG A 325 -21.43 6.62 -0.77
N LEU A 326 -22.04 6.76 -1.95
CA LEU A 326 -22.34 5.64 -2.86
C LEU A 326 -21.51 5.70 -4.14
N THR A 327 -21.10 6.90 -4.58
CA THR A 327 -20.32 7.10 -5.81
C THR A 327 -19.27 8.20 -5.60
N THR A 328 -18.19 8.18 -6.40
CA THR A 328 -17.20 9.26 -6.41
C THR A 328 -17.75 10.53 -7.04
N SER A 329 -18.70 10.41 -7.98
CA SER A 329 -19.40 11.55 -8.61
C SER A 329 -20.41 12.25 -7.70
N GLY A 330 -20.60 11.82 -6.44
CA GLY A 330 -21.36 12.59 -5.45
C GLY A 330 -22.77 12.12 -5.13
N THR A 331 -23.19 10.93 -5.56
CA THR A 331 -24.42 10.31 -5.04
C THR A 331 -24.20 9.84 -3.59
N PHE A 332 -25.08 10.28 -2.70
CA PHE A 332 -25.15 9.84 -1.31
C PHE A 332 -26.54 9.28 -1.00
N LEU A 333 -26.60 8.44 0.02
CA LEU A 333 -27.81 8.20 0.79
C LEU A 333 -27.66 8.92 2.13
N HIS A 334 -28.58 9.81 2.48
CA HIS A 334 -28.39 10.68 3.65
C HIS A 334 -29.69 11.10 4.32
N GLY A 335 -29.57 11.65 5.53
CA GLY A 335 -30.66 12.31 6.23
C GLY A 335 -30.99 13.67 5.63
N ASN A 336 -32.27 13.99 5.53
CA ASN A 336 -32.79 15.23 4.97
C ASN A 336 -33.87 15.78 5.91
N TYR A 337 -33.60 16.98 6.44
CA TYR A 337 -34.48 17.69 7.37
C TYR A 337 -35.21 18.87 6.73
N TRP A 338 -34.92 19.18 5.46
CA TRP A 338 -35.37 20.38 4.75
C TRP A 338 -36.48 20.13 3.72
N ALA A 339 -36.84 18.87 3.44
CA ALA A 339 -37.91 18.50 2.50
C ALA A 339 -38.95 17.55 3.14
N PRO A 340 -39.66 17.97 4.20
CA PRO A 340 -40.48 17.09 5.04
C PRO A 340 -41.59 16.33 4.29
N ASP A 341 -42.13 16.91 3.21
CA ASP A 341 -43.26 16.34 2.45
C ASP A 341 -42.83 15.45 1.26
N ALA A 342 -41.52 15.36 0.97
CA ALA A 342 -41.03 14.68 -0.22
C ALA A 342 -41.00 13.15 -0.08
N PHE A 343 -40.73 12.64 1.12
CA PHE A 343 -40.47 11.22 1.36
C PHE A 343 -41.71 10.37 1.07
N GLY A 344 -41.57 9.38 0.18
CA GLY A 344 -42.68 8.53 -0.25
C GLY A 344 -43.60 9.15 -1.31
N ASN A 345 -43.32 10.38 -1.75
CA ASN A 345 -44.25 11.15 -2.60
C ASN A 345 -43.61 11.72 -3.87
N THR A 346 -42.41 12.30 -3.77
CA THR A 346 -41.79 13.01 -4.90
C THR A 346 -40.27 13.02 -4.83
N ASN A 347 -39.63 13.04 -5.99
CA ASN A 347 -38.18 13.12 -6.13
C ASN A 347 -37.73 14.57 -6.29
N VAL A 348 -36.93 15.06 -5.33
CA VAL A 348 -36.54 16.48 -5.26
C VAL A 348 -35.02 16.70 -5.15
N SER A 349 -34.22 15.64 -5.09
CA SER A 349 -32.77 15.75 -4.86
C SER A 349 -31.98 16.03 -6.14
N HIS A 350 -30.69 16.32 -6.00
CA HIS A 350 -29.73 16.45 -7.11
C HIS A 350 -29.04 15.10 -7.44
N GLY A 351 -29.74 13.98 -7.22
CA GLY A 351 -29.24 12.63 -7.50
C GLY A 351 -29.01 11.77 -6.25
N CYS A 352 -29.01 12.36 -5.04
CA CYS A 352 -28.95 11.63 -3.78
C CYS A 352 -30.27 10.89 -3.45
N VAL A 353 -30.18 9.88 -2.60
CA VAL A 353 -31.33 9.24 -1.95
C VAL A 353 -31.49 9.86 -0.56
N GLY A 354 -32.58 10.59 -0.33
CA GLY A 354 -32.88 11.25 0.93
C GLY A 354 -33.81 10.41 1.81
N LEU A 355 -33.47 10.30 3.08
CA LEU A 355 -34.32 9.76 4.15
C LEU A 355 -34.74 10.89 5.09
N LYS A 356 -35.94 10.77 5.68
CA LYS A 356 -36.41 11.77 6.65
C LYS A 356 -35.48 11.80 7.86
N ASP A 357 -35.10 13.02 8.26
CA ASP A 357 -34.28 13.26 9.44
C ASP A 357 -34.63 14.59 10.12
N VAL A 358 -33.92 14.92 11.19
CA VAL A 358 -33.94 16.21 11.88
C VAL A 358 -32.62 16.94 11.70
N LYS A 359 -32.61 18.26 11.90
CA LYS A 359 -31.39 19.05 11.84
C LYS A 359 -30.39 18.57 12.89
N GLY A 360 -29.17 18.26 12.46
CA GLY A 360 -28.12 17.68 13.32
C GLY A 360 -28.19 16.15 13.46
N GLY A 361 -29.21 15.49 12.91
CA GLY A 361 -29.37 14.04 12.97
C GLY A 361 -29.98 13.54 14.29
N SER A 362 -30.76 12.46 14.19
CA SER A 362 -31.19 11.65 15.35
C SER A 362 -31.20 10.17 15.00
N SER A 363 -30.71 9.30 15.89
CA SER A 363 -30.80 7.84 15.74
C SER A 363 -32.23 7.31 15.67
N ASP A 364 -33.21 8.08 16.17
CA ASP A 364 -34.64 7.71 16.13
C ASP A 364 -35.31 8.10 14.80
N SER A 365 -34.62 8.86 13.94
CA SER A 365 -35.14 9.19 12.61
C SER A 365 -34.96 8.02 11.64
N PRO A 366 -35.75 7.96 10.54
CA PRO A 366 -35.53 6.95 9.49
C PRO A 366 -34.09 6.92 8.95
N ALA A 367 -33.47 8.09 8.81
CA ALA A 367 -32.08 8.19 8.38
C ALA A 367 -31.09 7.63 9.42
N GLY A 368 -31.22 8.03 10.69
CA GLY A 368 -30.36 7.53 11.77
C GLY A 368 -30.54 6.04 12.01
N TRP A 369 -31.79 5.55 11.99
CA TRP A 369 -32.08 4.13 12.09
C TRP A 369 -31.36 3.31 11.02
N PHE A 370 -31.35 3.79 9.78
CA PHE A 370 -30.70 3.12 8.66
C PHE A 370 -29.17 3.22 8.74
N PHE A 371 -28.64 4.39 9.09
CA PHE A 371 -27.21 4.63 9.27
C PHE A 371 -26.61 3.72 10.35
N ASP A 372 -27.21 3.68 11.54
CA ASP A 372 -26.76 2.84 12.67
C ASP A 372 -26.79 1.34 12.35
N ARG A 373 -27.52 0.96 11.29
CA ARG A 373 -27.71 -0.42 10.82
C ARG A 373 -26.99 -0.71 9.51
N SER A 374 -26.13 0.17 9.04
CA SER A 374 -25.37 0.00 7.81
C SER A 374 -23.87 -0.18 8.10
N LEU A 375 -23.14 -0.68 7.11
CA LEU A 375 -21.68 -0.78 7.11
C LEU A 375 -21.13 -0.21 5.80
N VAL A 376 -19.89 0.28 5.84
CA VAL A 376 -19.07 0.40 4.61
C VAL A 376 -19.01 -0.98 3.96
N GLY A 377 -19.28 -1.06 2.66
CA GLY A 377 -19.40 -2.31 1.92
C GLY A 377 -20.84 -2.83 1.75
N ASP A 378 -21.83 -2.26 2.42
CA ASP A 378 -23.24 -2.59 2.16
C ASP A 378 -23.67 -2.08 0.78
N VAL A 379 -24.67 -2.73 0.18
CA VAL A 379 -25.13 -2.41 -1.18
C VAL A 379 -26.45 -1.63 -1.14
N VAL A 380 -26.50 -0.56 -1.91
CA VAL A 380 -27.73 0.15 -2.27
C VAL A 380 -27.96 -0.06 -3.77
N GLU A 381 -29.04 -0.74 -4.13
CA GLU A 381 -29.42 -0.95 -5.53
C GLU A 381 -30.57 0.01 -5.86
N VAL A 382 -30.40 0.83 -6.90
CA VAL A 382 -31.44 1.75 -7.37
C VAL A 382 -32.06 1.21 -8.65
N VAL A 383 -33.39 1.18 -8.69
CA VAL A 383 -34.17 0.79 -9.86
C VAL A 383 -35.22 1.84 -10.21
N HIS A 384 -35.73 1.74 -11.44
CA HIS A 384 -36.81 2.58 -11.97
C HIS A 384 -36.57 4.09 -11.88
N SER A 385 -35.30 4.52 -11.85
CA SER A 385 -34.94 5.92 -12.10
C SER A 385 -34.92 6.19 -13.60
N LYS A 386 -35.14 7.44 -14.00
CA LYS A 386 -35.07 7.90 -15.41
C LYS A 386 -33.64 8.21 -15.86
N ASP A 387 -32.64 7.64 -15.18
CA ASP A 387 -31.22 7.80 -15.48
C ASP A 387 -30.62 6.52 -16.06
N LYS A 388 -29.36 6.59 -16.50
CA LYS A 388 -28.55 5.43 -16.85
C LYS A 388 -28.10 4.66 -15.61
N ASN A 389 -27.58 3.45 -15.83
CA ASN A 389 -26.86 2.72 -14.80
C ASN A 389 -25.57 3.47 -14.41
N VAL A 390 -25.23 3.41 -13.12
CA VAL A 390 -23.96 3.89 -12.60
C VAL A 390 -22.80 3.18 -13.32
N ALA A 391 -21.79 3.95 -13.72
CA ALA A 391 -20.63 3.39 -14.38
C ALA A 391 -19.83 2.51 -13.40
N PRO A 392 -19.24 1.38 -13.85
CA PRO A 392 -18.49 0.50 -12.97
C PRO A 392 -17.31 1.16 -12.26
N ASP A 393 -16.78 2.24 -12.83
CA ASP A 393 -15.65 2.98 -12.31
C ASP A 393 -16.02 4.13 -11.35
N ASN A 394 -17.31 4.43 -11.18
CA ASN A 394 -17.81 5.51 -10.36
C ASN A 394 -17.97 5.08 -8.89
N GLY A 395 -16.89 5.18 -8.12
CA GLY A 395 -16.81 4.57 -6.79
C GLY A 395 -16.59 3.07 -6.88
N LEU A 396 -17.16 2.32 -5.93
CA LEU A 396 -17.07 0.85 -5.89
C LEU A 396 -18.18 0.21 -6.75
N GLY A 397 -18.31 0.69 -8.00
CA GLY A 397 -19.39 0.35 -8.93
C GLY A 397 -19.20 -0.95 -9.71
N GLY A 398 -18.12 -1.69 -9.46
CA GLY A 398 -17.70 -2.88 -10.24
C GLY A 398 -18.74 -4.00 -10.38
N TRP A 399 -19.78 -4.01 -9.54
CA TRP A 399 -20.90 -4.95 -9.58
C TRP A 399 -21.92 -4.69 -10.70
N ASN A 400 -21.77 -3.58 -11.43
CA ASN A 400 -22.58 -3.24 -12.61
C ASN A 400 -21.91 -3.71 -13.92
N MET A 401 -20.75 -4.37 -13.83
CA MET A 401 -20.03 -4.99 -14.94
C MET A 401 -20.17 -6.50 -14.85
N ASP A 402 -20.41 -7.16 -15.98
CA ASP A 402 -20.48 -8.62 -15.99
C ASP A 402 -19.11 -9.25 -15.69
N TRP A 403 -19.10 -10.50 -15.24
CA TRP A 403 -17.86 -11.15 -14.80
C TRP A 403 -16.85 -11.40 -15.93
N LYS A 404 -17.30 -11.56 -17.17
CA LYS A 404 -16.42 -11.75 -18.31
C LYS A 404 -15.70 -10.46 -18.65
N GLU A 405 -16.42 -9.34 -18.66
CA GLU A 405 -15.86 -7.99 -18.81
C GLU A 405 -14.92 -7.64 -17.66
N TRP A 406 -15.30 -7.99 -16.42
CA TRP A 406 -14.45 -7.79 -15.25
C TRP A 406 -13.09 -8.48 -15.42
N LYS A 407 -13.10 -9.77 -15.75
CA LYS A 407 -11.87 -10.55 -15.96
C LYS A 407 -11.03 -10.06 -17.12
N ALA A 408 -11.62 -9.40 -18.13
CA ALA A 408 -10.87 -8.83 -19.24
C ALA A 408 -10.01 -7.62 -18.84
N GLY A 409 -10.25 -7.02 -17.67
CA GLY A 409 -9.49 -5.88 -17.14
C GLY A 409 -8.21 -6.24 -16.37
N THR A 410 -7.81 -7.52 -16.31
CA THR A 410 -6.50 -7.93 -15.76
C THR A 410 -5.36 -7.47 -16.68
N ALA A 411 -4.25 -7.06 -16.08
CA ALA A 411 -3.01 -6.77 -16.81
C ALA A 411 -2.12 -8.01 -16.97
N VAL A 412 -2.37 -9.07 -16.20
CA VAL A 412 -1.66 -10.35 -16.31
C VAL A 412 -2.35 -11.21 -17.35
N LYS A 413 -1.60 -11.64 -18.37
CA LYS A 413 -2.10 -12.49 -19.45
C LYS A 413 -1.86 -13.97 -19.20
#